data_AF-A0A7C6BH05-F1
#
_entry.id   AF-A0A7C6BH05-F1
#
_cell.length_a   1.000
_cell.length_b   1.000
_cell.length_c   1.000
_cell.angle_alpha   90.00
_cell.angle_beta   90.00
_cell.angle_gamma   90.00
#
_symmetry.space_group_name_H-M   'P 1'
#
loop_
_entity.id
_entity.type
_entity.pdbx_description
1 polymer ?
#
loop_
_entity_poly.entity_id
_entity_poly.type
_entity_poly.pdbx_seq_one_letter_code
_entity_poly.pdbx_strand_id
1 'polypeptide(L)'
;MIFLFEEFIKAKMDMLSDTINSKFELVKWKLFDVQINGGLKETCELTLNGVPYSNLNSAAKVQAGLDIINTMSAIYEVTAPIFIDNREGVNEIPSMDAQIINLIVTKDDEIKVEVA
;
A
#
# COMPACT_ATOMS: atom_id res chain seq x y z
N MET A 1 -8.72 30.82 -21.45
CA MET A 1 -8.09 29.70 -22.19
C MET A 1 -7.14 28.91 -21.30
N ILE A 2 -6.17 29.56 -20.62
CA ILE A 2 -5.26 28.93 -19.64
C ILE A 2 -6.01 28.20 -18.52
N PHE A 3 -7.00 28.86 -17.90
CA PHE A 3 -7.84 28.25 -16.85
C PHE A 3 -8.49 26.92 -17.25
N LEU A 4 -9.03 26.82 -18.48
CA LEU A 4 -9.68 25.60 -18.96
C LEU A 4 -8.66 24.45 -19.17
N PHE A 5 -7.44 24.78 -19.58
CA PHE A 5 -6.36 23.78 -19.67
C PHE A 5 -5.94 23.29 -18.29
N GLU A 6 -5.85 24.17 -17.30
CA GLU A 6 -5.54 23.78 -15.92
C GLU A 6 -6.62 22.87 -15.32
N GLU A 7 -7.90 23.21 -15.52
CA GLU A 7 -9.02 22.35 -15.09
C GLU A 7 -9.02 20.99 -15.80
N PHE A 8 -8.73 20.96 -17.10
CA PHE A 8 -8.61 19.69 -17.84
C PHE A 8 -7.48 18.81 -17.29
N ILE A 9 -6.31 19.39 -17.01
CA ILE A 9 -5.18 18.65 -16.43
C ILE A 9 -5.58 18.10 -15.06
N LYS A 10 -6.21 18.92 -14.21
CA LYS A 10 -6.66 18.49 -12.89
C LYS A 10 -7.65 17.33 -12.97
N ALA A 11 -8.70 17.46 -13.80
CA ALA A 11 -9.69 16.40 -13.98
C ALA A 11 -9.05 15.09 -14.50
N LYS A 12 -8.10 15.18 -15.44
CA LYS A 12 -7.35 14.01 -15.91
C LYS A 12 -6.56 13.34 -14.79
N MET A 13 -5.93 14.11 -13.91
CA MET A 13 -5.13 13.58 -12.81
C MET A 13 -5.99 12.97 -11.70
N ASP A 14 -7.15 13.58 -11.42
CA ASP A 14 -8.14 13.03 -10.50
C ASP A 14 -8.63 11.66 -11.01
N MET A 15 -9.00 11.57 -12.30
CA MET A 15 -9.41 10.30 -12.92
C MET A 15 -8.32 9.22 -12.88
N LEU A 16 -7.07 9.59 -13.11
CA LEU A 16 -5.94 8.65 -13.04
C LEU A 16 -5.74 8.15 -11.60
N SER A 17 -5.79 9.07 -10.64
CA SER A 17 -5.66 8.75 -9.21
C SER A 17 -6.78 7.83 -8.75
N ASP A 18 -8.03 8.11 -9.15
CA ASP A 18 -9.19 7.26 -8.83
C ASP A 18 -9.06 5.87 -9.46
N THR A 19 -8.61 5.79 -10.72
CA THR A 19 -8.40 4.51 -11.41
C THR A 19 -7.37 3.65 -10.68
N ILE A 20 -6.23 4.23 -10.29
CA ILE A 20 -5.19 3.52 -9.56
C ILE A 20 -5.70 3.11 -8.17
N ASN A 21 -6.29 4.06 -7.43
CA ASN A 21 -6.78 3.83 -6.07
C ASN A 21 -7.99 2.90 -6.00
N SER A 22 -8.68 2.64 -7.10
CA SER A 22 -9.74 1.63 -7.19
C SER A 22 -9.22 0.19 -7.11
N LYS A 23 -7.92 -0.02 -7.30
CA LYS A 23 -7.28 -1.35 -7.26
C LYS A 23 -6.84 -1.79 -5.87
N PHE A 24 -6.66 -0.83 -4.96
CA PHE A 24 -6.15 -1.05 -3.61
C PHE A 24 -7.27 -0.94 -2.60
N GLU A 25 -7.35 -1.89 -1.67
CA GLU A 25 -8.39 -1.93 -0.64
C GLU A 25 -8.06 -0.98 0.52
N LEU A 26 -6.79 -0.89 0.90
CA LEU A 26 -6.34 -0.16 2.08
C LEU A 26 -5.56 1.10 1.71
N VAL A 27 -4.50 0.96 0.91
CA VAL A 27 -3.59 2.07 0.62
C VAL A 27 -4.19 3.00 -0.44
N LYS A 28 -3.79 4.26 -0.38
CA LYS A 28 -4.09 5.27 -1.40
C LYS A 28 -2.82 5.92 -1.87
N TRP A 29 -2.68 6.03 -3.17
CA TRP A 29 -1.60 6.72 -3.87
C TRP A 29 -2.01 8.15 -4.15
N LYS A 30 -1.19 9.06 -3.64
CA LYS A 30 -1.19 10.47 -4.01
C LYS A 30 -0.18 10.64 -5.14
N LEU A 31 -0.69 10.89 -6.33
CA LEU A 31 0.12 11.02 -7.55
C LEU A 31 0.47 12.46 -7.89
N PHE A 32 -0.24 13.43 -7.29
CA PHE A 32 -0.02 14.85 -7.51
C PHE A 32 -0.22 15.64 -6.21
N ASP A 33 0.59 16.69 -6.06
CA ASP A 33 0.48 17.70 -5.02
C ASP A 33 -0.15 18.97 -5.59
N VAL A 34 -1.10 19.54 -4.86
CA VAL A 34 -1.64 20.87 -5.17
C VAL A 34 -0.83 21.90 -4.40
N GLN A 35 -0.09 22.73 -5.13
CA GLN A 35 0.68 23.84 -4.57
C GLN A 35 -0.23 24.99 -4.12
N ILE A 36 0.30 25.88 -3.28
CA ILE A 36 -0.44 27.05 -2.75
C ILE A 36 -0.98 27.95 -3.86
N ASN A 37 -0.26 28.02 -4.99
CA ASN A 37 -0.67 28.78 -6.18
C ASN A 37 -1.67 28.01 -7.08
N GLY A 38 -2.16 26.84 -6.66
CA GLY A 38 -3.03 25.98 -7.46
C GLY A 38 -2.32 25.12 -8.51
N GLY A 39 -1.00 25.25 -8.64
CA GLY A 39 -0.20 24.44 -9.56
C GLY A 39 -0.14 22.97 -9.12
N LEU A 40 -0.14 22.06 -10.09
CA LEU A 40 0.04 20.63 -9.84
C LEU A 40 1.51 20.27 -9.92
N LYS A 41 2.00 19.51 -8.94
CA LYS A 41 3.33 18.92 -8.92
C LYS A 41 3.20 17.40 -8.93
N GLU A 42 3.83 16.74 -9.89
CA GLU A 42 3.89 15.28 -9.91
C GLU A 42 4.59 14.74 -8.65
N THR A 43 3.99 13.73 -8.04
CA THR A 43 4.52 13.02 -6.87
C THR A 43 4.13 11.54 -6.98
N CYS A 44 4.53 10.74 -6.00
CA CYS A 44 4.07 9.37 -5.87
C CYS A 44 4.27 8.98 -4.41
N GLU A 45 3.26 9.26 -3.60
CA GLU A 45 3.29 9.05 -2.17
C GLU A 45 2.19 8.06 -1.78
N LEU A 46 2.60 6.97 -1.13
CA LEU A 46 1.66 6.04 -0.51
C LEU A 46 1.17 6.65 0.80
N THR A 47 -0.15 6.57 0.99
CA THR A 47 -0.82 6.94 2.22
C THR A 47 -1.71 5.80 2.70
N LEU A 48 -1.87 5.68 4.02
CA LEU A 48 -2.84 4.80 4.65
C LEU A 48 -3.67 5.64 5.61
N ASN A 49 -4.99 5.67 5.42
CA ASN A 49 -5.90 6.54 6.17
C ASN A 49 -5.44 8.02 6.22
N GLY A 50 -4.90 8.52 5.10
CA GLY A 50 -4.38 9.89 4.96
C GLY A 50 -3.01 10.14 5.59
N VAL A 51 -2.39 9.14 6.24
CA VAL A 51 -1.05 9.26 6.82
C VAL A 51 0.00 8.80 5.79
N PRO A 52 1.03 9.62 5.48
CA PRO A 52 2.11 9.23 4.59
C PRO A 52 2.88 7.99 5.08
N TYR A 53 3.31 7.13 4.16
CA TYR A 53 4.04 5.89 4.46
C TYR A 53 5.25 6.11 5.39
N SER A 54 5.99 7.21 5.19
CA SER A 54 7.13 7.60 6.02
C SER A 54 6.78 7.71 7.51
N ASN A 55 5.55 8.15 7.82
CA ASN A 55 5.05 8.39 9.16
C ASN A 55 4.23 7.23 9.73
N LEU A 56 4.05 6.14 8.97
CA LEU A 56 3.34 4.97 9.47
C LEU A 56 4.15 4.24 10.53
N ASN A 57 3.44 3.68 11.52
CA ASN A 57 4.02 2.74 12.47
C ASN A 57 4.31 1.38 11.78
N SER A 58 5.07 0.51 12.43
CA SER A 58 5.51 -0.76 11.83
C SER A 58 4.34 -1.64 11.38
N ALA A 59 3.28 -1.76 12.18
CA ALA A 59 2.11 -2.57 11.84
C ALA A 59 1.39 -2.05 10.59
N ALA A 60 1.18 -0.73 10.51
CA ALA A 60 0.57 -0.07 9.35
C ALA A 60 1.42 -0.19 8.09
N LYS A 61 2.76 -0.19 8.22
CA LYS A 61 3.67 -0.45 7.09
C LYS A 61 3.52 -1.87 6.56
N VAL A 62 3.41 -2.87 7.45
CA VAL A 62 3.16 -4.26 7.06
C VAL A 62 1.80 -4.39 6.35
N GLN A 63 0.73 -3.81 6.91
CA GLN A 63 -0.59 -3.83 6.28
C GLN A 63 -0.58 -3.17 4.88
N ALA A 64 0.10 -2.04 4.74
CA ALA A 64 0.27 -1.38 3.44
C ALA A 64 1.02 -2.26 2.43
N GLY A 65 2.08 -2.95 2.87
CA GLY A 65 2.81 -3.90 2.03
C GLY A 65 1.94 -5.10 1.60
N LEU A 66 1.13 -5.63 2.51
CA LEU A 66 0.23 -6.74 2.22
C LEU A 66 -0.86 -6.37 1.21
N ASP A 67 -1.47 -5.19 1.32
CA ASP A 67 -2.44 -4.70 0.33
C ASP A 67 -1.81 -4.54 -1.06
N ILE A 68 -0.57 -4.03 -1.13
CA ILE A 68 0.18 -3.95 -2.38
C ILE A 68 0.44 -5.34 -2.96
N ILE A 69 0.90 -6.29 -2.15
CA ILE A 69 1.14 -7.66 -2.59
C ILE A 69 -0.15 -8.27 -3.11
N ASN A 70 -1.26 -8.16 -2.38
CA ASN A 70 -2.56 -8.70 -2.79
C ASN A 70 -3.02 -8.12 -4.13
N THR A 71 -2.92 -6.80 -4.27
CA THR A 71 -3.28 -6.07 -5.49
C THR A 71 -2.42 -6.53 -6.68
N MET A 72 -1.10 -6.62 -6.51
CA MET A 72 -0.19 -7.03 -7.57
C MET A 72 -0.40 -8.50 -7.95
N SER A 73 -0.55 -9.38 -6.96
CA SER A 73 -0.87 -10.80 -7.18
C SER A 73 -2.14 -10.97 -8.00
N ALA A 74 -3.20 -10.20 -7.70
CA ALA A 74 -4.45 -10.22 -8.46
C ALA A 74 -4.29 -9.70 -9.90
N ILE A 75 -3.52 -8.62 -10.10
CA ILE A 75 -3.27 -8.05 -11.45
C ILE A 75 -2.49 -9.02 -12.34
N TYR A 76 -1.49 -9.69 -11.78
CA TYR A 76 -0.61 -10.59 -12.52
C TYR A 76 -1.06 -12.05 -12.52
N GLU A 77 -2.16 -12.37 -11.82
CA GLU A 77 -2.66 -13.73 -11.65
C GLU A 77 -1.59 -14.69 -11.10
N VAL A 78 -0.79 -14.19 -10.14
CA VAL A 78 0.29 -14.95 -9.50
C VAL A 78 -0.01 -15.14 -8.03
N THR A 79 0.14 -16.37 -7.56
CA THR A 79 0.10 -16.71 -6.13
C THR A 79 1.47 -17.20 -5.68
N ALA A 80 2.01 -16.59 -4.64
CA ALA A 80 3.26 -16.99 -4.01
C ALA A 80 3.14 -16.92 -2.48
N PRO A 81 3.88 -17.75 -1.72
CA PRO A 81 3.91 -17.65 -0.26
C PRO A 81 4.41 -16.27 0.19
N ILE A 82 3.77 -15.72 1.23
CA ILE A 82 4.07 -14.41 1.77
C ILE A 82 4.71 -14.57 3.13
N PHE A 83 5.95 -14.09 3.26
CA PHE A 83 6.67 -14.10 4.52
C PHE A 83 6.45 -12.77 5.24
N ILE A 84 5.94 -12.84 6.47
CA ILE A 84 5.74 -11.68 7.33
C ILE A 84 6.78 -11.71 8.43
N ASP A 85 7.76 -10.82 8.33
CA ASP A 85 8.76 -10.59 9.37
C ASP A 85 8.22 -9.68 10.50
N ASN A 86 8.76 -9.84 11.70
CA ASN A 86 8.30 -9.20 12.94
C ASN A 86 6.78 -9.39 13.14
N ARG A 87 6.28 -10.61 12.89
CA ARG A 87 4.85 -10.91 12.93
C ARG A 87 4.23 -10.62 14.29
N GLU A 88 4.99 -10.70 15.38
CA GLU A 88 4.56 -10.37 16.74
C GLU A 88 4.13 -8.90 16.92
N GLY A 89 4.58 -8.01 16.04
CA GLY A 89 4.23 -6.59 16.06
C GLY A 89 2.94 -6.22 15.34
N VAL A 90 2.23 -7.19 14.74
CA VAL A 90 1.09 -6.97 13.86
C VAL A 90 -0.11 -7.77 14.36
N ASN A 91 -1.20 -7.14 14.78
CA ASN A 91 -2.37 -7.89 15.25
C ASN A 91 -3.28 -8.35 14.10
N GLU A 92 -3.49 -7.46 13.13
CA GLU A 92 -4.44 -7.66 12.05
C GLU A 92 -3.71 -7.79 10.71
N ILE A 93 -3.94 -8.91 10.04
CA ILE A 93 -3.52 -9.15 8.65
C ILE A 93 -4.80 -9.02 7.79
N PRO A 94 -4.77 -8.26 6.69
CA PRO A 94 -5.85 -8.29 5.71
C PRO A 94 -6.05 -9.70 5.14
N SER A 95 -7.20 -9.94 4.52
CA SER A 95 -7.42 -11.20 3.81
C SER A 95 -6.44 -11.33 2.65
N MET A 96 -5.74 -12.47 2.57
CA MET A 96 -4.75 -12.74 1.54
C MET A 96 -5.07 -14.05 0.83
N ASP A 97 -5.11 -14.04 -0.49
CA ASP A 97 -5.28 -15.26 -1.31
C ASP A 97 -3.93 -15.96 -1.56
N ALA A 98 -3.21 -16.25 -0.47
CA ALA A 98 -1.89 -16.86 -0.50
C ALA A 98 -1.56 -17.53 0.84
N GLN A 99 -0.61 -18.47 0.83
CA GLN A 99 -0.06 -19.02 2.07
C GLN A 99 0.71 -17.91 2.82
N ILE A 100 0.35 -17.70 4.08
CA ILE A 100 1.07 -16.80 4.99
C ILE A 100 2.06 -17.60 5.82
N ILE A 101 3.33 -17.17 5.80
CA ILE A 101 4.42 -17.71 6.62
C ILE A 101 4.81 -16.62 7.63
N ASN A 102 4.54 -16.90 8.90
CA ASN A 102 4.78 -15.99 10.00
C ASN A 102 6.19 -16.20 10.55
N LEU A 103 7.02 -15.15 10.55
CA LEU A 103 8.32 -15.17 11.20
C LEU A 103 8.20 -14.47 12.55
N ILE A 104 8.49 -15.22 13.61
CA ILE A 104 8.33 -14.79 15.01
C ILE A 104 9.66 -14.96 15.71
N VAL A 105 10.08 -13.93 16.46
CA VAL A 105 11.30 -14.00 17.28
C VAL A 105 11.12 -14.99 18.44
N THR A 106 12.10 -15.87 18.63
CA THR A 106 12.15 -16.82 19.76
C THR A 106 13.50 -16.76 20.47
N LYS A 107 13.60 -17.45 21.63
CA LYS A 107 14.87 -17.66 22.35
C LYS A 107 15.47 -19.04 22.09
N ASP A 108 14.88 -19.80 21.16
CA ASP A 108 15.33 -21.14 20.86
C ASP A 108 16.63 -21.09 20.05
N ASP A 109 17.56 -22.01 20.33
CA ASP A 109 18.83 -22.09 19.62
C ASP A 109 18.67 -22.66 18.20
N GLU A 110 17.57 -23.38 17.94
CA GLU A 110 17.24 -24.01 16.65
C GLU A 110 15.93 -23.46 16.08
N ILE A 111 15.84 -23.41 14.74
CA ILE A 111 14.62 -23.01 14.04
C ILE A 111 13.53 -24.06 14.25
N LYS A 112 12.36 -23.62 14.72
CA LYS A 112 11.16 -24.44 14.82
C LYS A 112 10.17 -24.06 13.71
N VAL A 113 9.51 -25.06 13.15
CA VAL A 113 8.46 -24.88 12.14
C VAL A 113 7.17 -25.49 12.68
N GLU A 114 6.12 -24.68 12.75
CA GLU A 114 4.80 -25.07 13.22
C GLU A 114 3.77 -24.81 12.11
N VAL A 115 2.81 -25.72 11.96
CA VAL A 115 1.70 -25.60 10.99
C VAL A 115 0.41 -25.39 11.77
N ALA A 116 -0.32 -24.33 11.44
CA ALA A 116 -1.61 -23.98 12.03
C ALA A 116 -2.78 -24.68 11.32
#